data_AF-A0A8H2X246-F1
#
_entry.id   AF-A0A8H2X246-F1
#
_cell.length_a   1.000
_cell.length_b   1.000
_cell.length_c   1.000
_cell.angle_alpha   90.00
_cell.angle_beta   90.00
_cell.angle_gamma   90.00
#
_symmetry.space_group_name_H-M   'P 1'
#
loop_
_entity.id
_entity.type
_entity.pdbx_description
1 polymer ?
#
loop_
_entity_poly.entity_id
_entity_poly.type
_entity_poly.pdbx_seq_one_letter_code
_entity_poly.pdbx_strand_id
1 'polypeptide(L)'
;MVAVQFMVLAFAGVAVASPLSPPVDAHSLFARTSCSITGAASCTNTTAQSNLCCFEYPGGQLLQTQFWDFNPSTGPSDSWTIHGLWPDQ
;
A
#
# COMPACT_ATOMS: atom_id res chain seq x y z
N MET A 1 39.27 -6.64 52.55
CA MET A 1 38.41 -5.47 52.81
C MET A 1 38.49 -4.56 51.59
N VAL A 2 37.36 -4.30 50.93
CA VAL A 2 37.07 -3.16 50.02
C VAL A 2 37.62 -3.15 48.57
N ALA A 3 38.18 -4.23 48.01
CA ALA A 3 38.58 -4.22 46.58
C ALA A 3 37.85 -5.23 45.67
N VAL A 4 37.28 -6.31 46.20
CA VAL A 4 36.64 -7.37 45.39
C VAL A 4 35.11 -7.25 45.36
N GLN A 5 34.52 -6.39 46.19
CA GLN A 5 33.07 -6.19 46.25
C GLN A 5 32.53 -5.27 45.13
N PHE A 6 33.39 -4.44 44.52
CA PHE A 6 32.94 -3.47 43.51
C PHE A 6 32.80 -4.06 42.10
N MET A 7 33.33 -5.27 41.85
CA MET A 7 33.22 -5.92 40.54
C MET A 7 31.96 -6.78 40.34
N VAL A 8 31.08 -6.87 41.34
CA VAL A 8 29.80 -7.60 41.20
C VAL A 8 28.62 -6.63 40.92
N LEU A 9 28.84 -5.33 41.04
CA LEU A 9 27.79 -4.31 40.86
C LEU A 9 27.63 -3.77 39.43
N ALA A 10 28.37 -4.29 38.44
CA ALA A 10 28.42 -3.70 37.10
C ALA A 10 27.66 -4.48 36.00
N PHE A 11 26.94 -5.57 36.32
CA PHE A 11 26.21 -6.38 35.33
C PHE A 11 24.72 -6.57 35.60
N ALA A 12 24.09 -5.68 36.37
CA ALA A 12 22.63 -5.51 36.35
C ALA A 12 22.23 -4.31 35.48
N GLY A 13 23.06 -3.99 34.49
CA GLY A 13 22.84 -2.92 33.54
C GLY A 13 21.68 -3.24 32.61
N VAL A 14 20.64 -2.41 32.72
CA VAL A 14 19.63 -2.15 31.70
C VAL A 14 18.84 -3.39 31.28
N ALA A 15 17.78 -3.69 32.05
CA ALA A 15 16.60 -4.30 31.46
C ALA A 15 16.14 -3.36 30.33
N VAL A 16 16.39 -3.78 29.10
CA VAL A 16 15.94 -3.16 27.86
C VAL A 16 14.48 -2.76 27.97
N ALA A 17 14.23 -1.48 28.23
CA ALA A 17 12.95 -0.87 27.89
C ALA A 17 12.89 -0.87 26.36
N SER A 18 12.27 -1.88 25.77
CA SER A 18 12.05 -1.96 24.32
C SER A 18 11.07 -0.87 23.89
N PRO A 19 11.48 0.21 23.20
CA PRO A 19 10.56 1.25 22.76
C PRO A 19 10.28 1.12 21.26
N LEU A 20 10.13 -0.11 20.73
CA LEU A 20 10.07 -0.34 19.28
C LEU A 20 8.78 -1.00 18.76
N SER A 21 7.72 -1.04 19.56
CA SER A 21 6.39 -1.25 19.01
C SER A 21 5.68 0.10 18.99
N PRO A 22 5.78 0.91 17.92
CA PRO A 22 4.72 1.88 17.68
C PRO A 22 3.40 1.10 17.71
N PRO A 23 2.30 1.64 18.27
CA PRO A 23 0.99 1.09 18.06
C PRO A 23 0.64 1.35 16.60
N VAL A 24 1.22 0.57 15.69
CA VAL A 24 0.73 0.45 14.33
C VAL A 24 -0.59 -0.27 14.47
N ASP A 25 -1.65 0.52 14.59
CA ASP A 25 -2.99 -0.02 14.54
C ASP A 25 -3.15 -0.69 13.17
N ALA A 26 -3.23 -2.02 13.18
CA ALA A 26 -3.43 -2.78 11.96
C ALA A 26 -4.70 -2.32 11.24
N HIS A 27 -5.70 -1.76 11.95
CA HIS A 27 -6.86 -1.14 11.30
C HIS A 27 -6.50 0.09 10.46
N SER A 28 -5.52 0.90 10.85
CA SER A 28 -5.05 2.02 10.03
C SER A 28 -4.36 1.55 8.75
N LEU A 29 -3.71 0.38 8.75
CA LEU A 29 -3.09 -0.20 7.55
C LEU A 29 -4.13 -0.69 6.53
N PHE A 30 -5.32 -1.06 6.99
CA PHE A 30 -6.44 -1.51 6.15
C PHE A 30 -7.62 -0.54 6.13
N ALA A 31 -7.41 0.71 6.59
CA ALA A 31 -8.45 1.72 6.63
C ALA A 31 -8.90 2.00 5.19
N ARG A 32 -10.15 1.61 4.87
CA ARG A 32 -10.73 1.88 3.56
C ARG A 32 -11.27 3.30 3.53
N THR A 33 -10.72 4.13 2.65
CA THR A 33 -11.32 5.40 2.28
C THR A 33 -12.52 5.13 1.37
N SER A 34 -13.68 5.67 1.73
CA SER A 34 -14.84 5.70 0.83
C SER A 34 -14.91 7.05 0.12
N CYS A 35 -15.25 7.04 -1.15
CA CYS A 35 -15.47 8.22 -1.97
C CYS A 35 -16.95 8.36 -2.33
N SER A 36 -17.40 9.58 -2.63
CA SER A 36 -18.76 9.80 -3.14
C SER A 36 -18.94 9.14 -4.51
N ILE A 37 -20.11 8.54 -4.76
CA ILE A 37 -20.49 8.02 -6.08
C ILE A 37 -20.88 9.12 -7.08
N THR A 38 -21.02 10.37 -6.62
CA THR A 38 -21.41 11.53 -7.43
C THR A 38 -20.21 12.43 -7.78
N GLY A 39 -18.99 11.92 -7.65
CA GLY A 39 -17.78 12.64 -8.03
C GLY A 39 -17.70 12.91 -9.54
N ALA A 40 -16.81 13.83 -9.93
CA ALA A 40 -16.51 14.06 -11.33
C ALA A 40 -15.73 12.87 -11.92
N ALA A 41 -15.99 12.54 -13.18
CA ALA A 41 -15.19 11.56 -13.91
C ALA A 41 -13.77 12.10 -14.16
N SER A 42 -12.76 11.24 -14.03
CA SER A 42 -11.38 11.55 -14.41
C SER A 42 -11.29 11.95 -15.90
N CYS A 43 -10.23 12.67 -16.27
CA CYS A 43 -9.98 13.25 -17.61
C CYS A 43 -11.03 14.26 -18.15
N THR A 44 -12.21 14.40 -17.52
CA THR A 44 -13.26 15.35 -17.94
C THR A 44 -13.28 16.62 -17.10
N ASN A 45 -12.68 16.58 -15.91
CA ASN A 45 -12.67 17.70 -14.99
C ASN A 45 -11.59 18.73 -15.39
N THR A 46 -12.00 20.00 -15.55
CA THR A 46 -11.11 21.12 -15.90
C THR A 46 -10.66 21.93 -14.68
N THR A 47 -11.17 21.62 -13.50
CA THR A 47 -10.78 22.24 -12.24
C THR A 47 -9.79 21.37 -11.49
N ALA A 48 -8.81 22.00 -10.83
CA ALA A 48 -7.84 21.30 -10.01
C ALA A 48 -8.54 20.49 -8.91
N GLN A 49 -8.33 19.17 -8.90
CA GLN A 49 -8.86 18.27 -7.86
C GLN A 49 -7.84 18.14 -6.73
N SER A 50 -8.28 18.42 -5.51
CA SER A 50 -7.42 18.37 -4.32
C SER A 50 -7.42 17.00 -3.64
N ASN A 51 -8.54 16.27 -3.69
CA ASN A 51 -8.65 14.95 -3.09
C ASN A 51 -8.29 13.84 -4.10
N LEU A 52 -6.99 13.64 -4.28
CA LEU A 52 -6.46 12.60 -5.18
C LEU A 52 -6.65 11.16 -4.65
N CYS A 53 -7.11 10.98 -3.40
CA CYS A 53 -7.55 9.66 -2.94
C CYS A 53 -8.92 9.28 -3.51
N CYS A 54 -9.68 10.24 -4.04
CA CYS A 54 -11.01 10.05 -4.61
C CYS A 54 -11.12 10.52 -6.07
N PHE A 55 -10.00 10.82 -6.71
CA PHE A 55 -9.95 11.29 -8.08
C PHE A 55 -8.65 10.85 -8.75
N GLU A 56 -8.77 10.04 -9.80
CA GLU A 56 -7.61 9.52 -10.55
C GLU A 56 -7.01 10.62 -11.44
N TYR A 57 -5.77 11.02 -11.12
CA TYR A 57 -4.97 12.00 -11.88
C TYR A 57 -3.48 11.85 -11.51
N PRO A 58 -2.53 12.00 -12.45
CA PRO A 58 -2.70 12.35 -13.87
C PRO A 58 -3.14 11.19 -14.76
N GLY A 59 -3.00 9.94 -14.30
CA GLY A 59 -3.37 8.75 -15.06
C GLY A 59 -4.87 8.43 -15.02
N GLY A 60 -5.70 9.40 -15.39
CA GLY A 60 -7.15 9.34 -15.23
C GLY A 60 -7.87 8.37 -16.17
N GLN A 61 -7.22 7.95 -17.25
CA GLN A 61 -7.74 6.94 -18.16
C GLN A 61 -7.26 5.56 -17.70
N LEU A 62 -8.19 4.70 -17.27
CA LEU A 62 -7.88 3.33 -16.85
C LEU A 62 -8.12 2.35 -18.00
N LEU A 63 -7.07 1.64 -18.40
CA LEU A 63 -7.12 0.64 -19.47
C LEU A 63 -7.12 -0.77 -18.88
N GLN A 64 -8.21 -1.52 -19.11
CA GLN A 64 -8.25 -2.95 -18.80
C GLN A 64 -7.81 -3.73 -20.05
N THR A 65 -6.57 -4.20 -20.05
CA THR A 65 -5.99 -4.87 -21.22
C THR A 65 -6.04 -6.40 -21.08
N GLN A 66 -6.15 -7.08 -22.21
CA GLN A 66 -6.34 -8.53 -22.27
C GLN A 66 -5.39 -9.17 -23.28
N PHE A 67 -5.10 -10.45 -23.09
CA PHE A 67 -4.34 -11.27 -24.03
C PHE A 67 -5.19 -12.35 -24.68
N TRP A 68 -4.87 -12.60 -25.96
CA TRP A 68 -5.23 -13.83 -26.66
C TRP A 68 -3.94 -14.58 -26.96
N ASP A 69 -3.49 -15.37 -25.99
CA ASP A 69 -2.28 -16.17 -26.12
C ASP A 69 -2.62 -17.50 -26.81
N PHE A 70 -2.18 -17.64 -28.06
CA PHE A 70 -2.51 -18.81 -28.88
C PHE A 70 -1.35 -19.81 -29.02
N ASN A 71 -0.09 -19.38 -28.85
CA ASN A 71 1.08 -20.26 -28.97
C ASN A 71 2.29 -19.77 -28.13
N PRO A 72 2.55 -20.39 -26.95
CA PRO A 72 1.74 -21.43 -26.32
C PRO A 72 0.39 -20.88 -25.85
N SER A 73 -0.65 -21.70 -25.91
CA SER A 73 -1.96 -21.29 -25.39
C SER A 73 -1.97 -21.24 -23.86
N THR A 74 -2.66 -20.25 -23.29
CA THR A 74 -2.88 -20.10 -21.85
C THR A 74 -4.35 -19.78 -21.55
N GLY A 75 -4.85 -20.15 -20.36
CA GLY A 75 -6.23 -19.87 -19.95
C GLY A 75 -7.29 -20.79 -20.56
N PRO A 76 -8.59 -20.48 -20.38
CA PRO A 76 -9.70 -21.21 -20.99
C PRO A 76 -9.71 -21.05 -22.53
N SER A 77 -10.13 -22.10 -23.24
CA SER A 77 -10.11 -22.14 -24.72
C SER A 77 -11.03 -21.13 -25.40
N ASP A 78 -11.98 -20.57 -24.67
CA ASP A 78 -13.04 -19.67 -25.13
C ASP A 78 -12.99 -18.31 -24.42
N SER A 79 -11.85 -17.95 -23.83
CA SER A 79 -11.71 -16.72 -23.06
C SER A 79 -10.37 -16.03 -23.30
N TRP A 80 -10.40 -14.70 -23.29
CA TRP A 80 -9.19 -13.90 -23.17
C TRP A 80 -8.72 -13.88 -21.71
N THR A 81 -7.43 -13.68 -21.49
CA THR A 81 -6.88 -13.55 -20.13
C THR A 81 -6.62 -12.08 -19.78
N ILE A 82 -6.66 -11.76 -18.49
CA ILE A 82 -6.33 -10.41 -18.01
C ILE A 82 -4.82 -10.20 -18.14
N HIS A 83 -4.43 -9.15 -18.87
CA HIS A 83 -3.05 -8.68 -18.89
C HIS A 83 -2.83 -7.71 -17.71
N GLY A 84 -3.67 -6.68 -17.62
CA GLY A 84 -3.55 -5.72 -16.52
C GLY A 84 -4.60 -4.63 -16.52
N LEU A 85 -4.41 -3.72 -15.56
CA LEU A 85 -5.12 -2.46 -15.44
C LEU A 85 -4.08 -1.35 -15.38
N TRP A 86 -4.10 -0.42 -16.34
CA TRP A 86 -3.05 0.59 -16.48
C TRP A 86 -3.61 2.02 -16.40
N PRO A 87 -2.95 2.92 -15.64
CA PRO A 87 -3.27 4.34 -15.64
C PRO A 87 -2.55 5.06 -16.79
N ASP A 88 -3.31 5.76 -17.63
CA ASP A 88 -2.82 6.61 -18.72
C ASP A 88 -3.37 8.04 -18.64
N GLN A 89 -2.67 8.99 -19.27
CA GLN A 89 -2.98 10.43 -19.17
C GLN A 89 -4.19 10.87 -20.02
#